data_AF-A0A7M2RE47-F1
#
_entry.id   AF-A0A7M2RE47-F1
#
_cell.length_a   1.000
_cell.length_b   1.000
_cell.length_c   1.000
_cell.angle_alpha   90.00
_cell.angle_beta   90.00
_cell.angle_gamma   90.00
#
_symmetry.space_group_name_H-M   'P 1'
#
loop_
_entity.id
_entity.type
_entity.pdbx_description
1 polymer ?
#
loop_
_entity_poly.entity_id
_entity_poly.type
_entity_poly.pdbx_seq_one_letter_code
_entity_poly.pdbx_strand_id
1 'polypeptide(L)' 'MNLKKIYQEVAKQSGVTVEELKREMQAAIDAAYNSPNNNDITRAYQDKIPRKGKVPTVDEFILYMADRTKKSEEK' A
#
# COMPACT_ATOMS: atom_id res chain seq x y z
N MET A 1 14.22 -5.01 -3.44
CA MET A 1 13.77 -3.77 -2.77
C MET A 1 13.92 -3.96 -1.27
N ASN A 2 14.49 -2.98 -0.53
CA ASN A 2 14.65 -3.07 0.92
C ASN A 2 13.61 -2.18 1.63
N LEU A 3 12.46 -2.77 1.97
CA LEU A 3 11.33 -2.06 2.59
C LEU A 3 11.72 -1.36 3.90
N LYS A 4 12.57 -1.99 4.73
CA LYS A 4 13.00 -1.39 5.99
C LYS A 4 13.69 -0.05 5.79
N LYS A 5 14.62 0.04 4.82
CA LYS A 5 15.31 1.29 4.50
C LYS A 5 14.33 2.34 3.99
N ILE A 6 13.39 1.95 3.12
CA ILE A 6 12.39 2.88 2.58
C ILE A 6 11.52 3.47 3.70
N TYR A 7 11.03 2.63 4.61
CA TYR A 7 10.26 3.12 5.76
C TYR A 7 11.07 4.10 6.63
N GLN A 8 12.35 3.81 6.87
CA GLN A 8 13.21 4.69 7.66
C GLN A 8 13.44 6.05 6.98
N GLU A 9 13.69 6.07 5.67
CA GLU A 9 13.90 7.32 4.93
C GLU A 9 12.61 8.16 4.87
N VAL A 10 11.48 7.54 4.55
CA VAL A 10 10.18 8.25 4.48
C VAL A 10 9.78 8.78 5.86
N ALA A 11 9.89 7.97 6.90
CA ALA A 11 9.57 8.40 8.27
C ALA A 11 10.44 9.60 8.69
N LYS A 12 11.75 9.56 8.39
CA LYS A 12 12.67 10.67 8.66
C LYS A 12 12.31 11.94 7.88
N GLN A 13 11.95 11.83 6.60
CA GLN A 13 11.54 12.97 5.78
C GLN A 13 10.23 13.61 6.27
N SER A 14 9.30 12.79 6.73
CA SER A 14 8.01 13.23 7.27
C SER A 14 8.07 13.66 8.74
N GLY A 15 9.20 13.47 9.43
CA GLY A 15 9.36 13.80 10.84
C GLY A 15 8.56 12.92 11.81
N VAL A 16 8.20 11.70 11.38
CA VAL A 16 7.41 10.72 12.16
C VAL A 16 8.23 9.47 12.45
N THR A 17 7.76 8.62 13.35
CA THR A 17 8.36 7.30 13.56
C THR A 17 7.93 6.31 12.48
N VAL A 18 8.74 5.25 12.28
CA VAL A 18 8.39 4.16 11.34
C VAL A 18 7.09 3.46 11.75
N GLU A 19 6.81 3.36 13.04
CA GLU A 19 5.59 2.73 13.56
C GLU A 19 4.36 3.58 13.25
N GLU A 20 4.43 4.89 13.47
CA GLU A 20 3.36 5.83 13.11
C GLU A 20 3.11 5.83 11.61
N LEU A 21 4.17 5.88 10.80
CA LEU A 21 4.06 5.83 9.35
C LEU A 21 3.31 4.55 8.91
N LYS A 22 3.71 3.38 9.41
CA LYS A 22 3.05 2.11 9.06
C LYS A 22 1.59 2.08 9.52
N ARG A 23 1.31 2.61 10.71
CA ARG A 23 -0.05 2.68 11.25
C ARG A 23 -0.95 3.54 10.37
N GLU A 24 -0.48 4.72 9.97
CA GLU A 24 -1.25 5.63 9.12
C GLU A 24 -1.44 5.07 7.70
N MET A 25 -0.40 4.46 7.12
CA MET A 25 -0.51 3.79 5.83
C MET A 25 -1.54 2.64 5.87
N GLN A 26 -1.51 1.81 6.92
CA GLN A 26 -2.48 0.74 7.08
C GLN A 26 -3.90 1.30 7.27
N ALA A 27 -4.07 2.35 8.08
CA ALA A 27 -5.37 2.99 8.27
C ALA A 27 -5.94 3.55 6.97
N ALA A 28 -5.10 4.14 6.11
CA ALA A 28 -5.51 4.61 4.79
C ALA A 28 -5.94 3.46 3.86
N ILE A 29 -5.21 2.35 3.87
CA ILE A 29 -5.59 1.13 3.14
C ILE A 29 -6.93 0.61 3.67
N ASP A 30 -7.08 0.48 4.98
CA ASP A 30 -8.29 -0.04 5.61
C ASP A 30 -9.50 0.85 5.30
N ALA A 31 -9.34 2.17 5.35
CA ALA A 31 -10.39 3.12 4.96
C ALA A 31 -10.79 2.95 3.49
N ALA A 32 -9.81 2.74 2.59
CA ALA A 32 -10.09 2.53 1.18
C ALA A 32 -10.84 1.22 0.93
N TYR A 33 -10.51 0.12 1.62
CA TYR A 33 -11.15 -1.18 1.42
C TYR A 33 -12.51 -1.30 2.13
N ASN A 34 -12.71 -0.61 3.24
CA ASN A 34 -13.96 -0.61 4.00
C ASN A 34 -14.91 0.52 3.60
N SER A 35 -14.54 1.36 2.62
CA SER A 35 -15.39 2.45 2.15
C SER A 35 -16.71 1.92 1.57
N PRO A 36 -17.87 2.47 2.00
CA PRO A 36 -19.18 2.06 1.48
C PRO A 36 -19.40 2.49 0.03
N ASN A 37 -18.59 3.41 -0.49
CA ASN A 37 -18.68 3.93 -1.87
C ASN A 37 -17.74 3.21 -2.85
N ASN A 38 -17.32 1.98 -2.53
CA ASN A 38 -16.51 1.15 -3.41
C ASN A 38 -17.35 0.59 -4.55
N ASN A 39 -17.42 1.35 -5.65
CA ASN A 39 -18.02 0.87 -6.89
C ASN A 39 -17.27 -0.35 -7.46
N ASP A 40 -17.91 -1.07 -8.38
CA ASP A 40 -17.38 -2.33 -8.93
C ASP A 40 -16.00 -2.18 -9.59
N ILE A 41 -15.73 -1.02 -10.18
CA ILE A 41 -14.44 -0.71 -10.83
C ILE A 41 -13.34 -0.61 -9.76
N THR A 42 -13.58 0.17 -8.70
CA THR A 42 -12.64 0.32 -7.58
C THR A 42 -12.35 -1.03 -6.94
N ARG A 43 -13.38 -1.83 -6.69
CA ARG A 43 -13.24 -3.18 -6.14
C ARG A 43 -12.42 -4.09 -7.06
N ALA A 44 -12.68 -4.06 -8.37
CA ALA A 44 -11.91 -4.85 -9.33
C ALA A 44 -10.41 -4.50 -9.37
N TYR A 45 -10.04 -3.25 -9.08
CA TYR A 45 -8.62 -2.88 -8.94
C TYR A 45 -8.04 -3.27 -7.59
N GLN A 46 -8.79 -3.12 -6.50
CA GLN A 46 -8.42 -3.57 -5.16
C GLN A 46 -8.19 -5.10 -5.11
N ASP A 47 -9.02 -5.87 -5.81
CA ASP A 47 -8.93 -7.34 -5.88
C ASP A 47 -7.69 -7.85 -6.65
N LYS A 48 -7.04 -6.99 -7.45
CA LYS A 48 -5.78 -7.36 -8.12
C LYS A 48 -4.59 -7.43 -7.17
N ILE A 49 -4.66 -6.78 -6.01
CA ILE A 49 -3.55 -6.76 -5.05
C ILE A 49 -3.51 -8.11 -4.33
N PRO A 50 -2.43 -8.90 -4.49
CA PRO A 50 -2.29 -10.16 -3.76
C PRO A 50 -2.24 -9.89 -2.26
N ARG A 51 -3.12 -10.54 -1.51
CA ARG A 51 -3.24 -10.39 -0.06
C ARG A 51 -3.61 -11.71 0.59
N LYS A 52 -3.07 -11.97 1.77
CA LYS A 52 -3.46 -13.13 2.58
C LYS A 52 -4.76 -12.91 3.36
N GLY A 53 -5.02 -11.67 3.76
CA GLY A 53 -6.17 -11.27 4.57
C GLY A 53 -7.31 -10.63 3.77
N LYS A 54 -8.30 -10.10 4.50
CA LYS A 54 -9.41 -9.33 3.91
C LYS A 54 -8.97 -7.99 3.33
N VAL A 55 -7.92 -7.40 3.88
CA VAL A 55 -7.30 -6.16 3.39
C VAL A 55 -5.80 -6.43 3.24
N PRO A 56 -5.12 -5.82 2.26
CA PRO A 56 -3.69 -6.01 2.12
C PRO A 56 -2.95 -5.32 3.28
N THR A 57 -1.81 -5.89 3.64
CA THR A 57 -0.84 -5.20 4.50
C THR A 57 -0.14 -4.09 3.72
N VAL A 58 0.44 -3.12 4.44
CA VAL A 58 1.28 -2.08 3.82
C VAL A 58 2.38 -2.67 2.94
N ASP A 59 3.05 -3.74 3.40
CA ASP A 59 4.13 -4.39 2.65
C ASP A 59 3.62 -5.05 1.35
N GLU A 60 2.52 -5.81 1.41
CA GLU A 60 1.89 -6.41 0.23
C GLU A 60 1.48 -5.34 -0.79
N PHE A 61 0.91 -4.23 -0.31
CA PHE A 61 0.49 -3.13 -1.16
C PHE A 61 1.66 -2.46 -1.87
N ILE A 62 2.72 -2.08 -1.13
CA ILE A 62 3.89 -1.41 -1.71
C ILE A 62 4.60 -2.34 -2.71
N LEU A 63 4.77 -3.62 -2.38
CA LEU A 63 5.43 -4.58 -3.28
C LEU A 63 4.67 -4.73 -4.59
N TYR A 64 3.35 -4.86 -4.54
CA TYR A 64 2.52 -4.95 -5.74
C TYR A 64 2.58 -3.67 -6.58
N MET A 65 2.46 -2.50 -5.96
CA MET A 65 2.53 -1.23 -6.67
C MET A 65 3.89 -1.01 -7.32
N ALA A 66 4.99 -1.30 -6.61
CA ALA A 66 6.34 -1.17 -7.14
C ALA A 66 6.61 -2.11 -8.33
N ASP A 67 6.08 -3.34 -8.31
CA ASP A 67 6.14 -4.26 -9.45
C ASP A 67 5.34 -3.73 -10.65
N ARG A 68 4.14 -3.20 -10.40
CA ARG A 68 3.27 -2.68 -11.46
C ARG A 68 3.86 -1.45 -12.16
N THR A 69 4.49 -0.55 -11.41
CA THR A 69 5.14 0.65 -11.98
C THR A 69 6.29 0.28 -12.90
N LYS A 70 7.12 -0.71 -12.54
CA LYS A 70 8.20 -1.18 -13.41
C LYS A 70 7.69 -1.77 -14.72
N LYS A 71 6.64 -2.59 -14.65
CA LYS A 71 6.03 -3.20 -15.85
C LYS A 71 5.38 -2.19 -16.79
N SER A 72 5.00 -1.01 -16.29
CA SER A 72 4.48 0.07 -17.14
C SER A 72 5.56 0.90 -17.83
N GLU A 73 6.80 0.89 -17.32
CA GLU A 73 7.94 1.60 -17.96
C GLU A 73 8.59 0.78 -19.09
N GLU A 74 8.32 -0.53 -19.14
CA GLU A 74 8.83 -1.45 -20.17
C GLU A 74 7.88 -1.60 -21.39
N LYS A 75 6.80 -0.80 -21.47
CA LYS A 75 5.83 -0.79 -22.57
C LYS A 75 5.84 0.53 -23.31
#